data_AF-A0A954WWH6-F1
#
_entry.id   AF-A0A954WWH6-F1
#
_cell.length_a   1.000
_cell.length_b   1.000
_cell.length_c   1.000
_cell.angle_alpha   90.00
_cell.angle_beta   90.00
_cell.angle_gamma   90.00
#
_symmetry.space_group_name_H-M   'P 1'
#
loop_
_entity.id
_entity.type
_entity.pdbx_description
1 polymer ?
#
loop_
_entity_poly.entity_id
_entity_poly.type
_entity_poly.pdbx_seq_one_letter_code
_entity_poly.pdbx_strand_id
1 'polypeptide(L)'
;MFSSSFGSRGTVTRQCENRSPSRFIHAAMARSALVAAIVSFPCNASIMIPDGLEPGDTYQLVFNSSRSISATSSDIETYNRFVQSVADRAGLGDSEGITWSAIVSTADVDARDNAIVGFDTPVYNFNMEKVATGYDDMWDGRLL
;
A
#
# COMPACT_ATOMS: atom_id res chain seq x y z
N MET A 1 -6.95 -22.63 16.51
CA MET A 1 -6.57 -22.07 15.19
C MET A 1 -6.86 -20.58 15.26
N PHE A 2 -5.88 -19.75 15.58
CA PHE A 2 -6.06 -18.29 15.62
C PHE A 2 -5.75 -17.75 14.22
N SER A 3 -6.81 -17.33 13.51
CA SER A 3 -6.72 -16.65 12.22
C SER A 3 -6.53 -15.17 12.50
N SER A 4 -5.30 -14.68 12.58
CA SER A 4 -5.02 -13.25 12.72
C SER A 4 -5.01 -12.60 11.34
N SER A 5 -5.91 -11.64 11.16
CA SER A 5 -5.94 -10.72 10.03
C SER A 5 -4.81 -9.71 10.24
N PHE A 6 -3.81 -9.69 9.36
CA PHE A 6 -2.64 -8.82 9.53
C PHE A 6 -2.80 -7.52 8.74
N GLY A 7 -2.66 -6.40 9.46
CA GLY A 7 -2.56 -5.06 8.92
C GLY A 7 -1.20 -4.80 8.28
N SER A 8 -1.16 -3.93 7.27
CA SER A 8 0.03 -3.58 6.50
C SER A 8 0.09 -2.08 6.25
N ARG A 9 1.29 -1.48 6.29
CA ARG A 9 1.53 -0.03 6.17
C ARG A 9 2.38 0.37 4.97
N GLY A 10 1.96 1.39 4.21
CA GLY A 10 2.70 1.97 3.07
C GLY A 10 2.77 3.50 3.16
N THR A 11 3.85 4.12 2.67
CA THR A 11 4.03 5.59 2.65
C THR A 11 3.75 6.14 1.25
N VAL A 12 2.94 7.20 1.15
CA VAL A 12 2.60 7.85 -0.14
C VAL A 12 2.83 9.36 -0.05
N THR A 13 3.46 9.93 -1.08
CA THR A 13 3.66 11.37 -1.23
C THR A 13 2.97 11.83 -2.50
N ARG A 14 2.20 12.93 -2.46
CA ARG A 14 1.55 13.49 -3.65
C ARG A 14 2.62 14.05 -4.62
N GLN A 15 2.77 13.43 -5.80
CA GLN A 15 3.55 14.00 -6.91
C GLN A 15 2.66 14.94 -7.74
N CYS A 16 3.17 16.12 -8.09
CA CYS A 16 2.58 16.96 -9.12
C CYS A 16 2.75 16.24 -10.47
N GLU A 17 1.69 15.65 -11.02
CA GLU A 17 1.69 14.99 -12.33
C GLU A 17 2.18 15.98 -13.43
N ASN A 18 3.41 15.78 -13.91
CA ASN A 18 3.87 16.37 -15.18
C ASN A 18 4.48 15.27 -16.07
N ARG A 19 3.68 14.26 -16.42
CA ARG A 19 4.01 13.38 -17.55
C ARG A 19 3.70 14.11 -18.86
N SER A 20 4.67 14.87 -19.36
CA SER A 20 4.66 15.33 -20.75
C SER A 20 4.77 14.10 -21.68
N PRO A 21 3.84 13.88 -22.64
CA PRO A 21 3.93 12.74 -23.54
C PRO A 21 5.09 12.92 -24.52
N SER A 22 6.18 12.20 -24.26
CA SER A 22 7.37 12.15 -25.11
C SER A 22 7.03 11.57 -26.49
N ARG A 23 7.35 12.36 -27.52
CA ARG A 23 7.10 12.11 -28.93
C ARG A 23 8.01 11.00 -29.46
N PHE A 24 7.46 9.82 -29.73
CA PHE A 24 8.09 8.86 -30.66
C PHE A 24 7.01 8.16 -31.50
N ILE A 25 6.65 8.78 -32.64
CA ILE A 25 5.92 8.08 -33.70
C ILE A 25 6.80 8.11 -34.95
N HIS A 26 7.52 7.01 -35.20
CA HIS A 26 7.90 6.61 -36.55
C HIS A 26 6.92 5.53 -36.99
N ALA A 27 6.13 5.86 -38.01
CA ALA A 27 5.13 5.00 -38.61
C ALA A 27 5.76 3.91 -39.50
N ALA A 28 5.22 2.69 -39.43
CA ALA A 28 5.23 1.71 -40.53
C ALA A 28 4.03 0.75 -40.35
N MET A 29 3.38 0.41 -41.47
CA MET A 29 1.96 0.06 -41.57
C MET A 29 1.57 -1.42 -41.34
N ALA A 30 0.38 -1.57 -40.70
CA ALA A 30 -0.77 -2.42 -41.02
C ALA A 30 -0.63 -3.94 -41.29
N ARG A 31 -1.24 -4.74 -40.39
CA ARG A 31 -2.09 -5.89 -40.72
C ARG A 31 -3.24 -5.99 -39.71
N SER A 32 -4.48 -5.84 -40.19
CA SER A 32 -5.70 -5.97 -39.39
C SER A 32 -5.92 -7.40 -38.91
N ALA A 33 -6.14 -7.55 -37.61
CA ALA A 33 -7.05 -8.55 -37.05
C ALA A 33 -7.82 -7.86 -35.93
N LEU A 34 -9.13 -7.65 -36.11
CA LEU A 34 -10.02 -7.19 -35.02
C LEU A 34 -10.21 -8.37 -34.07
N VAL A 35 -9.24 -8.58 -33.17
CA VAL A 35 -9.44 -9.43 -32.00
C VAL A 35 -10.15 -8.55 -30.98
N ALA A 36 -11.44 -8.81 -30.74
CA ALA A 36 -12.13 -8.29 -29.57
C ALA A 36 -11.54 -9.00 -28.33
N ALA A 37 -10.35 -8.58 -27.94
CA ALA A 37 -9.80 -8.93 -26.65
C ALA A 37 -10.75 -8.32 -25.63
N ILE A 38 -11.43 -9.17 -24.88
CA ILE A 38 -12.05 -8.79 -23.63
C ILE A 38 -10.88 -8.36 -22.75
N VAL A 39 -10.51 -7.08 -22.84
CA VAL A 39 -9.57 -6.45 -21.93
C VAL A 39 -10.26 -6.49 -20.59
N SER A 40 -10.00 -7.57 -19.86
CA SER A 40 -10.12 -7.56 -18.41
C SER A 40 -9.15 -6.48 -17.99
N PHE A 41 -9.65 -5.26 -17.80
CA PHE A 41 -8.92 -4.27 -17.05
C PHE A 41 -8.67 -4.94 -15.71
N PRO A 42 -7.42 -5.21 -15.30
CA PRO A 42 -7.19 -5.40 -13.89
C PRO A 42 -7.83 -4.17 -13.24
N CYS A 43 -8.77 -4.40 -12.32
CA CYS A 43 -9.18 -3.35 -11.40
C CYS A 43 -7.92 -3.09 -10.56
N ASN A 44 -7.00 -2.32 -11.12
CA ASN A 44 -5.88 -1.80 -10.37
C ASN A 44 -6.53 -0.94 -9.31
N ALA A 45 -6.34 -1.33 -8.04
CA ALA A 45 -6.73 -0.48 -6.93
C ALA A 45 -5.97 0.83 -7.11
N SER A 46 -6.65 1.84 -7.65
CA SER A 46 -6.09 3.18 -7.73
C SER A 46 -6.02 3.69 -6.31
N ILE A 47 -4.82 4.10 -5.89
CA ILE A 47 -4.60 4.62 -4.56
C ILE A 47 -5.38 5.92 -4.43
N MET A 48 -6.46 5.88 -3.64
CA MET A 48 -7.34 7.03 -3.48
C MET A 48 -6.75 7.98 -2.45
N ILE A 49 -6.63 9.26 -2.81
CA ILE A 49 -6.03 10.28 -1.94
C ILE A 49 -7.10 10.72 -0.93
N PRO A 50 -6.82 10.66 0.39
CA PRO A 50 -7.72 11.17 1.40
C PRO A 50 -8.09 12.64 1.20
N ASP A 51 -9.35 12.99 1.44
CA ASP A 51 -9.83 14.37 1.37
C ASP A 51 -9.12 15.25 2.41
N GLY A 52 -8.78 16.48 2.02
CA GLY A 52 -8.13 17.47 2.89
C GLY A 52 -6.60 17.43 2.93
N LEU A 53 -5.95 16.61 2.09
CA LEU A 53 -4.50 16.63 1.90
C LEU A 53 -4.10 17.55 0.75
N GLU A 54 -3.20 18.50 1.01
CA GLU A 54 -2.63 19.40 0.02
C GLU A 54 -1.52 18.72 -0.79
N PRO A 55 -1.24 19.16 -2.03
CA PRO A 55 -0.07 18.68 -2.77
C PRO A 55 1.22 18.94 -1.98
N GLY A 56 2.01 17.89 -1.73
CA GLY A 56 3.21 17.94 -0.89
C GLY A 56 3.02 17.29 0.49
N ASP A 57 1.77 17.05 0.90
CA ASP A 57 1.50 16.35 2.15
C ASP A 57 1.91 14.88 2.06
N THR A 58 2.42 14.37 3.18
CA THR A 58 2.75 12.96 3.36
C THR A 58 1.68 12.31 4.21
N TYR A 59 1.23 11.13 3.78
CA TYR A 59 0.29 10.31 4.54
C TYR A 59 0.74 8.86 4.49
N GLN A 60 0.23 8.08 5.43
CA GLN A 60 0.45 6.64 5.48
C GLN A 60 -0.87 5.92 5.26
N LEU A 61 -0.79 4.75 4.63
CA LEU A 61 -1.94 3.90 4.39
C LEU A 61 -1.83 2.63 5.21
N VAL A 62 -2.97 2.15 5.69
CA VAL A 62 -3.13 0.84 6.29
C VAL A 62 -4.13 0.00 5.51
N PHE A 63 -3.79 -1.26 5.23
CA PHE A 63 -4.76 -2.24 4.74
C PHE A 63 -4.75 -3.51 5.57
N ASN A 64 -5.88 -4.20 5.56
CA ASN A 64 -6.01 -5.53 6.09
C ASN A 64 -5.98 -6.54 4.95
N SER A 65 -5.07 -7.52 5.03
CA SER A 65 -4.98 -8.58 4.03
C SER A 65 -6.10 -9.61 4.20
N SER A 66 -6.69 -10.07 3.09
CA SER A 66 -7.65 -11.20 3.10
C SER A 66 -6.95 -12.57 3.17
N ARG A 67 -5.63 -12.60 2.98
CA ARG A 67 -4.79 -13.79 3.10
C ARG A 67 -4.26 -13.88 4.52
N SER A 68 -4.09 -15.11 5.00
CA SER A 68 -3.52 -15.35 6.33
C SER A 68 -2.17 -16.05 6.22
N ILE A 69 -1.29 -15.75 7.18
CA ILE A 69 -0.03 -16.45 7.41
C ILE A 69 0.01 -16.92 8.86
N SER A 70 0.64 -18.07 9.12
CA SER A 70 0.84 -18.56 10.48
C SER A 70 1.95 -17.75 11.16
N ALA A 71 1.67 -17.25 12.37
CA ALA A 71 2.62 -16.48 13.18
C ALA A 71 3.64 -17.39 13.91
N THR A 72 4.36 -18.22 13.16
CA THR A 72 5.32 -19.20 13.70
C THR A 72 6.77 -18.81 13.46
N SER A 73 7.03 -17.86 12.56
CA SER A 73 8.38 -17.37 12.27
C SER A 73 8.81 -16.36 13.33
N SER A 74 10.04 -16.45 13.81
CA SER A 74 10.68 -15.43 14.64
C SER A 74 11.24 -14.26 13.81
N ASP A 75 11.43 -14.47 12.50
CA ASP A 75 11.97 -13.46 11.58
C ASP A 75 10.87 -12.51 11.09
N ILE A 76 11.01 -11.22 11.40
CA ILE A 76 10.07 -10.17 11.01
C ILE A 76 9.97 -10.02 9.49
N GLU A 77 11.06 -10.28 8.77
CA GLU A 77 11.11 -10.15 7.31
C GLU A 77 10.21 -11.18 6.61
N THR A 78 9.91 -12.30 7.28
CA THR A 78 8.93 -13.27 6.78
C THR A 78 7.55 -12.62 6.62
N TYR A 79 7.13 -11.80 7.57
CA TYR A 79 5.84 -11.13 7.55
C TYR A 79 5.84 -9.92 6.62
N ASN A 80 6.93 -9.15 6.57
CA ASN A 80 7.09 -8.04 5.61
C ASN A 80 6.99 -8.54 4.17
N ARG A 81 7.73 -9.61 3.81
CA ARG A 81 7.66 -10.21 2.47
C ARG A 81 6.26 -10.73 2.15
N PHE A 82 5.57 -11.34 3.13
CA PHE A 82 4.20 -11.79 2.93
C PHE A 82 3.29 -10.62 2.57
N VAL A 83 3.32 -9.58 3.39
CA VAL A 83 2.51 -8.38 3.22
C VAL A 83 2.81 -7.67 1.89
N GLN A 84 4.08 -7.50 1.53
CA GLN A 84 4.48 -6.93 0.25
C GLN A 84 3.89 -7.75 -0.91
N SER A 85 4.02 -9.08 -0.88
CA SER A 85 3.45 -9.94 -1.93
C SER A 85 1.93 -9.87 -2.04
N VAL A 86 1.22 -9.58 -0.94
CA VAL A 86 -0.22 -9.34 -0.96
C VAL A 86 -0.53 -7.99 -1.61
N ALA A 87 0.22 -6.95 -1.25
CA ALA A 87 0.09 -5.62 -1.82
C ALA A 87 0.37 -5.61 -3.33
N ASP A 88 1.46 -6.25 -3.77
CA ASP A 88 1.81 -6.37 -5.20
C ASP A 88 0.70 -7.05 -5.99
N ARG A 89 0.14 -8.15 -5.45
CA ARG A 89 -0.98 -8.88 -6.08
C ARG A 89 -2.29 -8.08 -6.09
N ALA A 90 -2.45 -7.11 -5.20
CA ALA A 90 -3.58 -6.19 -5.17
C ALA A 90 -3.35 -4.94 -6.05
N GLY A 91 -2.18 -4.79 -6.67
CA GLY A 91 -1.80 -3.61 -7.45
C GLY A 91 -1.39 -2.41 -6.60
N LEU A 92 -1.04 -2.62 -5.33
CA LEU A 92 -0.70 -1.58 -4.34
C LEU A 92 0.81 -1.32 -4.18
N GLY A 93 1.67 -2.17 -4.75
CA GLY A 93 3.13 -2.10 -4.59
C GLY A 93 3.87 -1.51 -5.79
N ASP A 94 3.50 -1.92 -7.02
CA ASP A 94 4.34 -1.72 -8.20
C ASP A 94 4.16 -0.37 -8.93
N SER A 95 3.01 0.28 -8.85
CA SER A 95 2.77 1.52 -9.61
C SER A 95 3.30 2.79 -8.93
N GLU A 96 3.44 2.76 -7.60
CA GLU A 96 3.71 3.96 -6.80
C GLU A 96 5.03 3.89 -6.01
N GLY A 97 5.79 2.79 -6.11
CA GLY A 97 7.06 2.62 -5.37
C GLY A 97 6.88 2.53 -3.85
N ILE A 98 5.75 1.99 -3.40
CA ILE A 98 5.37 1.93 -1.99
C ILE A 98 5.88 0.62 -1.38
N THR A 99 6.69 0.74 -0.33
CA THR A 99 7.11 -0.40 0.49
C THR A 99 6.10 -0.66 1.60
N TRP A 100 5.68 -1.91 1.74
CA TRP A 100 4.70 -2.35 2.72
C TRP A 100 5.33 -3.14 3.88
N SER A 101 5.10 -2.69 5.11
CA SER A 101 5.56 -3.37 6.34
C SER A 101 4.38 -4.02 7.07
N ALA A 102 4.61 -5.19 7.66
CA ALA A 102 3.61 -5.88 8.47
C ALA A 102 3.47 -5.25 9.87
N ILE A 103 2.24 -5.09 10.34
CA ILE A 103 1.96 -4.66 11.72
C ILE A 103 1.90 -5.91 12.61
N VAL A 104 3.06 -6.35 13.10
CA VAL A 104 3.23 -7.55 13.93
C VAL A 104 4.47 -7.43 14.79
N SER A 105 4.43 -8.00 16.00
CA SER A 105 5.62 -8.19 16.84
C SER A 105 6.12 -9.63 16.71
N THR A 106 7.44 -9.79 16.66
CA THR A 106 8.11 -11.09 16.88
C THR A 106 8.73 -11.12 18.28
N ALA A 107 9.46 -12.19 18.60
CA ALA A 107 10.19 -12.27 19.88
C ALA A 107 11.28 -11.19 20.01
N ASP A 108 11.83 -10.74 18.88
CA ASP A 108 12.99 -9.85 18.84
C ASP A 108 12.67 -8.44 18.32
N VAL A 109 11.50 -8.24 17.69
CA VAL A 109 11.13 -6.97 17.04
C VAL A 109 9.70 -6.58 17.40
N ASP A 110 9.52 -5.38 17.98
CA ASP A 110 8.21 -4.81 18.24
C ASP A 110 7.55 -4.31 16.94
N ALA A 111 6.22 -4.42 16.85
CA ALA A 111 5.45 -3.92 15.71
C ALA A 111 5.71 -2.43 15.40
N ARG A 112 5.92 -1.61 16.43
CA ARG A 112 6.21 -0.17 16.31
C ARG A 112 7.55 0.14 15.65
N ASP A 113 8.52 -0.74 15.83
CA ASP A 113 9.86 -0.57 15.29
C ASP A 113 9.93 -1.08 13.84
N ASN A 114 9.06 -2.03 13.47
CA ASN A 114 8.93 -2.53 12.10
C ASN A 114 8.02 -1.65 11.22
N ALA A 115 6.82 -1.32 11.71
CA ALA A 115 5.82 -0.53 11.00
C ALA A 115 5.91 0.95 11.37
N ILE A 116 7.02 1.60 10.97
CA ILE A 116 7.35 2.97 11.38
C ILE A 116 6.26 3.97 10.96
N VAL A 117 5.64 4.61 11.95
CA VAL A 117 4.68 5.71 11.76
C VAL A 117 5.37 7.05 11.97
N GLY A 118 5.12 8.01 11.08
CA GLY A 118 5.65 9.37 11.24
C GLY A 118 4.96 10.10 12.39
N PHE A 119 5.71 10.93 13.12
CA PHE A 119 5.25 11.56 14.36
C PHE A 119 3.90 12.28 14.19
N ASP A 120 3.79 13.16 13.18
CA ASP A 120 2.57 13.88 12.80
C ASP A 120 2.00 13.40 11.45
N THR A 121 2.27 12.15 11.07
CA THR A 121 1.82 11.63 9.78
C THR A 121 0.50 10.86 9.94
N PRO A 122 -0.62 11.36 9.39
CA PRO A 122 -1.89 10.69 9.52
C PRO A 122 -1.91 9.37 8.76
N VAL A 123 -2.58 8.38 9.36
CA VAL A 123 -2.75 7.03 8.83
C VAL A 123 -4.20 6.86 8.38
N TYR A 124 -4.41 6.43 7.14
CA TYR A 124 -5.73 6.23 6.54
C TYR A 124 -5.95 4.80 6.08
N ASN A 125 -7.20 4.34 6.11
CA ASN A 125 -7.59 3.08 5.47
C ASN A 125 -7.93 3.28 3.97
N PHE A 126 -8.26 2.21 3.27
CA PHE A 126 -8.67 2.26 1.86
C PHE A 126 -10.07 2.85 1.61
N ASN A 127 -10.86 3.06 2.66
CA ASN A 127 -12.09 3.85 2.60
C ASN A 127 -11.82 5.36 2.77
N MET A 128 -10.54 5.77 2.87
CA MET A 128 -10.09 7.14 3.16
C MET A 128 -10.52 7.66 4.54
N GLU A 129 -10.85 6.76 5.46
CA GLU A 129 -11.13 7.12 6.84
C GLU A 129 -9.82 7.20 7.60
N LYS A 130 -9.67 8.24 8.42
CA LYS A 130 -8.50 8.41 9.27
C LYS A 130 -8.56 7.39 10.41
N VAL A 131 -7.52 6.58 10.54
CA VAL A 131 -7.38 5.54 11.55
C VAL A 131 -6.52 6.02 12.72
N ALA A 132 -5.51 6.85 12.42
CA ALA A 132 -4.67 7.48 13.42
C ALA A 132 -4.19 8.85 12.92
N THR A 133 -3.98 9.78 13.86
CA THR A 133 -3.46 11.13 13.61
C THR A 133 -1.94 11.19 13.49
N GLY A 134 -1.23 10.20 14.05
CA GLY A 134 0.23 10.16 14.06
C GLY A 134 0.79 8.97 14.84
N TYR A 135 2.06 9.03 15.21
CA TYR A 135 2.75 7.94 15.91
C TYR A 135 2.09 7.62 17.26
N ASP A 136 1.85 8.64 18.10
CA ASP A 136 1.31 8.43 19.45
C ASP A 136 -0.08 7.78 19.41
N ASP A 137 -0.95 8.29 18.54
CA ASP A 137 -2.33 7.79 18.36
C ASP A 137 -2.39 6.38 17.76
N MET A 138 -1.42 6.00 16.92
CA MET A 138 -1.33 4.64 16.40
C MET A 138 -1.01 3.62 17.50
N TRP A 139 -0.21 4.02 18.51
CA TRP A 139 0.38 3.11 19.49
C TRP A 139 -0.13 3.30 20.93
N ASP A 140 -1.10 4.19 21.18
CA ASP A 140 -1.69 4.42 22.52
C ASP A 140 -2.73 3.36 22.93
N GLY A 141 -3.07 2.45 22.00
CA GLY A 141 -4.06 1.39 22.19
C GLY A 141 -5.50 1.79 21.85
N ARG A 142 -5.73 2.96 21.23
CA ARG A 142 -7.04 3.45 20.77
C ARG A 142 -6.92 4.06 19.37
N LEU A 143 -7.51 3.39 18.38
CA LEU A 143 -7.69 3.97 17.05
C LEU A 143 -8.96 4.82 17.00
N LEU A 144 -9.02 5.73 16.03
CA LEU A 144 -10.14 6.64 15.81
C LEU A 144 -11.42 5.93 15.35
#